data_AF-A0A0Q6P625-F1
#
_entry.id   AF-A0A0Q6P625-F1
#
_cell.length_a   1.000
_cell.length_b   1.000
_cell.length_c   1.000
_cell.angle_alpha   90.00
_cell.angle_beta   90.00
_cell.angle_gamma   90.00
#
_symmetry.space_group_name_H-M   'P 1'
#
loop_
_entity.id
_entity.type
_entity.pdbx_description
1 polymer ?
#
loop_
_entity_poly.entity_id
_entity_poly.type
_entity_poly.pdbx_seq_one_letter_code
_entity_poly.pdbx_strand_id
1 'polypeptide(L)'
;MGLDECTGILNDIGLSRSEFDDAMRLPYASEDLLSSAMRSAGIDPDSFQSLQAHRFMSRICITCQHRRQCHSQLAAFDFESHYQDFCPNSQNFADLLENGPRT
;
A
#
# COMPACT_ATOMS: atom_id res chain seq x y z
N MET A 1 -15.06 -21.17 -0.11
CA MET A 1 -13.90 -20.72 -0.88
C MET A 1 -12.79 -21.73 -0.67
N GLY A 2 -12.30 -22.33 -1.75
CA GLY A 2 -11.28 -23.39 -1.70
C GLY A 2 -9.86 -22.82 -1.58
N LEU A 3 -8.93 -23.61 -1.03
CA LEU A 3 -7.52 -23.24 -0.87
C LEU A 3 -6.83 -22.84 -2.20
N ASP A 4 -7.32 -23.34 -3.33
CA ASP A 4 -6.80 -23.04 -4.67
C ASP A 4 -7.12 -21.62 -5.15
N GLU A 5 -8.33 -21.11 -4.89
CA GLU A 5 -8.69 -19.72 -5.24
C GLU A 5 -7.87 -18.70 -4.44
N CYS A 6 -7.64 -18.97 -3.16
CA CYS A 6 -6.80 -18.12 -2.32
C CYS A 6 -5.36 -18.06 -2.86
N THR A 7 -4.83 -19.17 -3.38
CA THR A 7 -3.46 -19.21 -3.92
C THR A 7 -3.33 -18.39 -5.21
N GLY A 8 -4.35 -18.42 -6.08
CA GLY A 8 -4.39 -17.60 -7.31
C GLY A 8 -4.34 -16.09 -7.02
N ILE A 9 -5.11 -15.63 -6.02
CA ILE A 9 -5.16 -14.21 -5.61
C ILE A 9 -3.83 -13.77 -4.97
N LEU A 10 -3.18 -14.64 -4.18
CA LEU A 10 -1.90 -14.31 -3.55
C LEU A 10 -0.74 -14.23 -4.55
N ASN A 11 -0.73 -15.14 -5.53
CA ASN A 11 0.20 -15.07 -6.65
C ASN A 11 0.03 -13.79 -7.45
N ASP A 12 -1.20 -13.27 -7.53
CA ASP A 12 -1.46 -12.01 -8.19
C ASP A 12 -0.77 -10.83 -7.51
N ILE A 13 -0.57 -10.85 -6.20
CA ILE A 13 0.14 -9.77 -5.48
C ILE A 13 1.62 -10.13 -5.26
N GLY A 14 2.07 -11.29 -5.73
CA GLY A 14 3.44 -11.78 -5.57
C GLY A 14 3.81 -12.11 -4.12
N LEU A 15 2.83 -12.55 -3.31
CA LEU A 15 3.03 -12.99 -1.94
C LEU A 15 2.95 -14.51 -1.85
N SER A 16 3.92 -15.13 -1.17
CA SER A 16 3.78 -16.51 -0.71
C SER A 16 2.69 -16.60 0.37
N ARG A 17 2.17 -17.81 0.58
CA ARG A 17 1.18 -18.07 1.64
C ARG A 17 1.67 -17.67 3.03
N SER A 18 2.94 -17.95 3.35
CA SER A 18 3.55 -17.58 4.63
C SER A 18 3.66 -16.07 4.80
N GLU A 19 4.10 -15.33 3.77
CA GLU A 19 4.16 -13.86 3.84
C GLU A 19 2.77 -13.26 4.02
N PHE A 20 1.75 -13.84 3.40
CA PHE A 20 0.37 -13.42 3.59
C PHE A 20 -0.13 -13.68 5.02
N ASP A 21 0.08 -14.90 5.54
CA ASP A 21 -0.35 -15.24 6.90
C ASP A 21 0.35 -14.34 7.94
N ASP A 22 1.61 -13.97 7.71
CA ASP A 22 2.33 -13.00 8.56
C ASP A 22 1.78 -11.58 8.40
N ALA A 23 1.48 -11.14 7.18
CA ALA A 23 0.89 -9.83 6.92
C ALA A 23 -0.50 -9.69 7.60
N MET A 24 -1.30 -10.76 7.63
CA MET A 24 -2.61 -10.77 8.29
C MET A 24 -2.53 -10.61 9.81
N ARG A 25 -1.36 -10.82 10.43
CA ARG A 25 -1.14 -10.55 11.86
C ARG A 25 -0.78 -9.10 12.14
N LEU A 26 -0.51 -8.30 11.10
CA LEU A 26 -0.16 -6.89 11.26
C LEU A 26 -1.38 -6.04 11.61
N PRO A 27 -1.21 -4.93 12.33
CA PRO A 27 -2.29 -4.00 12.60
C PRO A 27 -3.00 -3.55 11.32
N TYR A 28 -4.34 -3.49 11.40
CA TYR A 28 -5.19 -2.98 10.32
C TYR A 28 -5.04 -3.76 9.00
N ALA A 29 -4.62 -5.04 9.02
CA ALA A 29 -4.34 -5.82 7.82
C ALA A 29 -5.54 -5.94 6.83
N SER A 30 -6.78 -5.80 7.32
CA SER A 30 -7.99 -5.80 6.49
C SER A 30 -8.28 -4.46 5.81
N GLU A 31 -7.56 -3.39 6.15
CA GLU A 31 -7.80 -2.04 5.62
C GLU A 31 -6.90 -1.72 4.43
N ASP A 32 -7.47 -1.03 3.45
CA ASP A 32 -6.75 -0.46 2.31
C ASP A 32 -6.07 0.85 2.69
N LEU A 33 -4.97 0.71 3.44
CA LEU A 33 -4.13 1.83 3.83
C LEU A 33 -3.35 2.42 2.64
N LEU A 34 -3.11 1.66 1.56
CA LEU A 34 -2.36 2.17 0.41
C LEU A 34 -3.17 3.25 -0.31
N SER A 35 -4.42 2.94 -0.68
CA SER A 35 -5.29 3.93 -1.33
C SER A 35 -5.57 5.13 -0.44
N SER A 36 -5.72 4.91 0.87
CA SER A 36 -5.91 6.01 1.83
C SER A 36 -4.68 6.91 1.93
N ALA A 37 -3.49 6.32 1.99
CA ALA A 37 -2.21 7.04 1.96
C ALA A 37 -1.99 7.80 0.66
N MET A 38 -2.28 7.19 -0.49
CA MET A 38 -2.19 7.85 -1.79
C MET A 38 -3.09 9.08 -1.85
N ARG A 39 -4.38 8.96 -1.48
CA ARG A 39 -5.30 10.09 -1.45
C ARG A 39 -4.83 11.19 -0.50
N SER A 40 -4.34 10.82 0.68
CA SER A 40 -3.82 11.80 1.64
C SER A 40 -2.56 12.52 1.13
N ALA A 41 -1.78 11.89 0.25
CA ALA A 41 -0.62 12.50 -0.41
C ALA A 41 -0.99 13.21 -1.74
N GLY A 42 -2.28 13.37 -2.05
CA GLY A 42 -2.74 14.01 -3.28
C GLY A 42 -2.62 13.15 -4.55
N ILE A 43 -2.43 11.84 -4.41
CA ILE A 43 -2.27 10.89 -5.51
C ILE A 43 -3.59 10.15 -5.75
N ASP A 44 -4.03 10.09 -7.01
CA ASP A 44 -5.14 9.24 -7.41
C ASP A 44 -4.74 7.75 -7.31
N PRO A 45 -5.43 6.91 -6.51
CA PRO A 45 -5.17 5.47 -6.44
C PRO A 45 -5.27 4.73 -7.78
N ASP A 46 -5.89 5.31 -8.81
CA ASP A 46 -5.95 4.71 -10.15
C ASP A 46 -4.81 5.17 -11.09
N SER A 47 -3.90 6.02 -10.63
CA SER A 47 -2.80 6.61 -11.43
C SER A 47 -1.62 5.68 -11.73
N PHE A 48 -1.71 4.39 -11.40
CA PHE A 48 -0.60 3.45 -11.61
C PHE A 48 -0.27 3.27 -13.10
N GLN A 49 1.02 3.39 -13.43
CA GLN A 49 1.54 3.24 -14.80
C GLN A 49 1.43 1.81 -15.35
N SER A 50 1.29 0.81 -14.47
CA SER A 50 1.07 -0.59 -14.85
C SER A 50 0.51 -1.41 -13.69
N LEU A 51 -0.08 -2.56 -14.01
CA LEU A 51 -0.48 -3.56 -13.00
C LEU A 51 0.70 -4.04 -12.14
N GLN A 52 1.92 -4.07 -12.70
CA GLN A 52 3.11 -4.48 -11.97
C GLN A 52 3.51 -3.42 -10.92
N ALA A 53 3.42 -2.14 -11.25
CA ALA A 53 3.64 -1.05 -10.30
C ALA A 53 2.63 -1.08 -9.15
N HIS A 54 1.35 -1.29 -9.47
CA HIS A 54 0.29 -1.48 -8.46
C HIS A 54 0.60 -2.67 -7.53
N ARG A 55 0.94 -3.84 -8.08
CA ARG A 55 1.27 -5.05 -7.31
C ARG A 55 2.49 -4.82 -6.41
N PHE A 56 3.53 -4.16 -6.92
CA PHE A 56 4.74 -3.85 -6.16
C PHE A 56 4.45 -2.97 -4.94
N MET A 57 3.78 -1.83 -5.13
CA MET A 57 3.45 -0.92 -4.04
C MET A 57 2.46 -1.53 -3.04
N SER A 58 1.50 -2.35 -3.53
CA SER A 58 0.57 -3.11 -2.70
C SER A 58 1.32 -4.09 -1.79
N ARG A 59 2.26 -4.87 -2.33
CA ARG A 59 3.07 -5.82 -1.55
C ARG A 59 3.88 -5.12 -0.46
N ILE A 60 4.48 -3.97 -0.77
CA ILE A 60 5.18 -3.13 0.20
C ILE A 60 4.23 -2.71 1.34
N CYS A 61 3.04 -2.21 1.00
CA CYS A 61 2.09 -1.71 2.00
C CYS A 61 1.49 -2.83 2.87
N ILE A 62 1.14 -3.97 2.27
CA ILE A 62 0.53 -5.12 2.96
C ILE A 62 1.48 -5.68 4.03
N THR A 63 2.78 -5.76 3.72
CA THR A 63 3.79 -6.35 4.63
C THR A 63 4.46 -5.32 5.55
N CYS A 64 4.05 -4.05 5.49
CA CYS A 64 4.69 -2.95 6.20
C CYS A 64 4.50 -3.03 7.73
N GLN A 65 5.60 -2.92 8.49
CA GLN A 65 5.56 -2.93 9.96
C GLN A 65 5.06 -1.61 10.56
N HIS A 66 5.07 -0.53 9.79
CA HIS A 66 4.61 0.80 10.23
C HIS A 66 3.10 1.02 10.07
N ARG A 67 2.30 -0.02 9.76
CA ARG A 67 0.85 0.11 9.51
C ARG A 67 0.10 0.82 10.63
N ARG A 68 0.46 0.57 11.90
CA ARG A 68 -0.14 1.28 13.03
C ARG A 68 0.13 2.78 13.00
N GLN A 69 1.38 3.17 12.76
CA GLN A 69 1.79 4.57 12.63
C GLN A 69 1.10 5.21 11.42
N CYS A 70 1.08 4.53 10.28
CA CYS A 70 0.39 4.96 9.06
C CYS A 70 -1.08 5.29 9.34
N HIS A 71 -1.82 4.34 9.92
CA HIS A 71 -3.22 4.53 10.27
C HIS A 71 -3.41 5.70 11.23
N SER A 72 -2.60 5.83 12.29
CA SER A 72 -2.70 6.95 13.23
C SER A 72 -2.49 8.31 12.55
N GLN A 73 -1.51 8.41 11.65
CA GLN A 73 -1.24 9.64 10.90
C GLN A 73 -2.37 9.97 9.91
N LEU A 74 -2.95 8.96 9.25
CA LEU A 74 -4.11 9.13 8.39
C LEU A 74 -5.34 9.60 9.16
N ALA A 75 -5.61 9.01 10.33
CA ALA A 75 -6.73 9.41 11.18
C ALA A 75 -6.57 10.83 11.75
N ALA A 76 -5.33 11.29 11.93
CA ALA A 76 -5.02 12.65 12.38
C ALA A 76 -4.96 13.69 11.24
N PHE A 77 -5.15 13.27 9.97
CA PHE A 77 -4.94 14.11 8.78
C PHE A 77 -3.53 14.71 8.67
N ASP A 78 -2.52 13.99 9.17
CA ASP A 78 -1.14 14.46 9.26
C ASP A 78 -0.16 13.54 8.50
N PHE A 79 -0.70 12.62 7.70
CA PHE A 79 0.10 11.68 6.90
C PHE A 79 0.97 12.39 5.87
N GLU A 80 0.44 13.38 5.13
CA GLU A 80 1.15 14.12 4.07
C GLU A 80 2.46 14.75 4.57
N SER A 81 2.45 15.27 5.79
CA SER A 81 3.58 15.95 6.42
C SER A 81 4.72 15.02 6.86
N HIS A 82 4.43 13.72 7.03
CA HIS A 82 5.30 12.80 7.79
C HIS A 82 5.61 11.47 7.10
N TYR A 83 4.93 11.14 5.99
CA TYR A 83 5.09 9.82 5.39
C TYR A 83 6.51 9.57 4.87
N GLN A 84 7.28 10.61 4.54
CA GLN A 84 8.66 10.46 4.08
C GLN A 84 9.57 9.87 5.16
N ASP A 85 9.21 10.01 6.45
CA ASP A 85 10.02 9.55 7.58
C ASP A 85 9.87 8.05 7.87
N PHE A 86 8.78 7.41 7.42
CA PHE A 86 8.47 6.03 7.81
C PHE A 86 7.86 5.16 6.71
N CYS A 87 7.24 5.73 5.68
CA CYS A 87 6.51 4.98 4.68
C CYS A 87 7.50 4.40 3.65
N PRO A 88 7.60 3.07 3.49
CA PRO A 88 8.51 2.50 2.50
C PRO A 88 8.07 2.74 1.05
N ASN A 89 6.84 3.22 0.83
CA ASN A 89 6.34 3.66 -0.47
C ASN A 89 6.63 5.16 -0.75
N SER A 90 7.33 5.88 0.12
CA SER A 90 7.56 7.33 -0.03
C SER A 90 8.19 7.70 -1.37
N GLN A 91 9.20 6.95 -1.82
CA GLN A 91 9.81 7.17 -3.14
C GLN A 91 8.84 6.87 -4.27
N ASN A 92 8.07 5.77 -4.20
CA ASN A 92 7.08 5.46 -5.21
C ASN A 92 5.99 6.54 -5.31
N PHE A 93 5.63 7.16 -4.19
CA PHE A 93 4.70 8.30 -4.18
C PHE A 93 5.31 9.52 -4.86
N ALA A 94 6.58 9.83 -4.62
CA ALA A 94 7.28 10.89 -5.34
C ALA A 94 7.27 10.65 -6.86
N ASP A 95 7.58 9.42 -7.29
CA ASP A 95 7.58 9.06 -8.71
C ASP A 95 6.19 9.21 -9.35
N LEU A 96 5.12 8.84 -8.63
CA LEU A 96 3.74 9.02 -9.12
C LEU A 96 3.34 10.50 -9.20
N LEU A 97 3.78 11.34 -8.26
CA LEU A 97 3.53 12.78 -8.26
C LEU A 97 4.27 13.48 -9.40
N GLU A 98 5.50 13.07 -9.71
CA GLU A 98 6.29 13.63 -10.82
C GLU A 98 5.72 13.27 -12.20
N ASN A 99 5.15 12.07 -12.32
CA ASN A 99 4.65 11.51 -13.58
C ASN A 99 3.11 11.55 -13.74
N GLY A 100 2.40 12.06 -12.72
CA GLY A 100 0.94 12.18 -12.73
C GLY A 100 0.44 13.26 -13.70
N PRO A 101 -0.83 13.20 -14.13
CA PRO A 101 -1.43 14.27 -14.91
C PRO A 101 -1.38 15.57 -14.11
N ARG A 102 -0.63 16.56 -14.61
CA ARG A 102 -0.61 17.91 -14.05
C ARG A 102 -2.00 18.52 -14.29
N THR A 103 -2.77 18.71 -13.23
CA THR A 103 -3.98 19.55 -13.26
C THR A 103 -3.64 20.99 -13.54
#